data_AF-A0A9P7SWL2-F1
#
_entry.id   AF-A0A9P7SWL2-F1
#
_cell.length_a   1.000
_cell.length_b   1.000
_cell.length_c   1.000
_cell.angle_alpha   90.00
_cell.angle_beta   90.00
_cell.angle_gamma   90.00
#
_symmetry.space_group_name_H-M   'P 1'
#
loop_
_entity.id
_entity.type
_entity.pdbx_description
1 polymer ?
#
loop_
_entity_poly.entity_id
_entity_poly.type
_entity_poly.pdbx_seq_one_letter_code
_entity_poly.pdbx_strand_id
1 'polypeptide(L)'
;MNCFLASTFDATPSSAQLKTLAANLTEAQSLLGNDIERSGSSPTGRINVGVSFITGHESITRFRDTALPVLRNLRPTALWLFAPDEAVKPHGAIIRAVKRLDPAPRIFVQVGNVAAAREAVLDGADVLVCQGIDAGGHQFRKGMGVVSFVPEVRSLLEEEFADREVAVLAAGGIADERGVAAAMML
;
A
#
# COMPACT_ATOMS: atom_id res chain seq x y z
N MET A 1 -10.94 -3.04 10.58
CA MET A 1 -10.73 -3.17 9.13
C MET A 1 -10.35 -1.79 8.61
N ASN A 2 -9.13 -1.60 8.13
CA ASN A 2 -8.71 -0.29 7.60
C ASN A 2 -9.28 -0.15 6.19
N CYS A 3 -10.11 0.87 5.97
CA CYS A 3 -10.64 1.19 4.65
C CYS A 3 -9.57 1.97 3.87
N PHE A 4 -9.39 1.69 2.57
CA PHE A 4 -8.52 2.47 1.69
C PHE A 4 -9.36 3.42 0.83
N LEU A 5 -8.92 4.68 0.74
CA LEU A 5 -9.49 5.63 -0.22
C LEU A 5 -9.06 5.31 -1.66
N ALA A 6 -9.85 5.81 -2.61
CA ALA A 6 -9.59 5.68 -4.05
C ALA A 6 -8.18 6.15 -4.42
N SER A 7 -7.55 5.44 -5.36
CA SER A 7 -6.15 5.66 -5.70
C SER A 7 -5.92 6.96 -6.45
N THR A 8 -4.84 7.66 -6.06
CA THR A 8 -4.34 8.84 -6.78
C THR A 8 -3.23 8.42 -7.73
N PHE A 9 -3.28 8.86 -8.98
CA PHE A 9 -2.19 8.68 -9.95
C PHE A 9 -1.57 10.00 -10.40
N ASP A 10 -2.35 11.09 -10.39
CA ASP A 10 -1.85 12.41 -10.74
C ASP A 10 -1.30 13.12 -9.49
N ALA A 11 0.03 13.21 -9.41
CA ALA A 11 0.75 13.92 -8.36
C ALA A 11 1.27 15.31 -8.79
N THR A 12 0.69 15.94 -9.83
CA THR A 12 1.03 17.32 -10.20
C THR A 12 0.61 18.33 -9.11
N PRO A 13 1.24 19.53 -9.03
CA PRO A 13 0.90 20.53 -8.03
C PRO A 13 -0.56 21.02 -8.07
N SER A 14 -1.18 21.01 -9.25
CA SER A 14 -2.58 21.41 -9.47
C SER A 14 -3.57 20.25 -9.46
N SER A 15 -3.11 19.03 -9.13
CA SER A 15 -3.90 17.80 -9.22
C SER A 15 -5.24 17.92 -8.50
N ALA A 16 -6.32 17.70 -9.24
CA ALA A 16 -7.66 17.59 -8.66
C ALA A 16 -7.76 16.34 -7.77
N GLN A 17 -7.05 15.26 -8.11
CA GLN A 17 -7.06 14.02 -7.32
C GLN A 17 -6.43 14.21 -5.94
N LEU A 18 -5.33 14.96 -5.84
CA LEU A 18 -4.73 15.28 -4.53
C LEU A 18 -5.66 16.14 -3.68
N LYS A 19 -6.39 17.08 -4.29
CA LYS A 19 -7.41 17.88 -3.59
C LYS A 19 -8.56 17.00 -3.08
N THR A 20 -9.07 16.10 -3.92
CA THR A 20 -10.10 15.13 -3.53
C THR A 20 -9.62 14.18 -2.44
N LEU A 21 -8.38 13.68 -2.53
CA LEU A 21 -7.78 12.84 -1.50
C LEU A 21 -7.74 13.57 -0.15
N ALA A 22 -7.29 14.83 -0.15
CA ALA A 22 -7.25 15.65 1.06
C ALA A 22 -8.67 15.86 1.64
N ALA A 23 -9.65 16.20 0.80
CA ALA A 23 -11.04 16.37 1.22
C ALA A 23 -11.62 15.09 1.82
N ASN A 24 -11.44 13.94 1.16
CA ASN A 24 -11.94 12.65 1.63
C ASN A 24 -11.28 12.21 2.95
N LEU A 25 -9.99 12.49 3.14
CA LEU A 25 -9.31 12.23 4.41
C LEU A 25 -9.83 13.12 5.54
N THR A 26 -10.08 14.40 5.26
CA THR A 26 -10.71 15.32 6.24
C THR A 26 -12.13 14.89 6.57
N GLU A 27 -12.91 14.46 5.59
CA GLU A 27 -14.24 13.90 5.82
C GLU A 27 -14.17 12.62 6.66
N ALA A 28 -13.26 11.70 6.33
CA ALA A 28 -13.05 10.49 7.12
C ALA A 28 -12.61 10.78 8.56
N GLN A 29 -11.78 11.82 8.78
CA GLN A 29 -11.47 12.32 10.12
C GLN A 29 -12.72 12.77 10.87
N SER A 30 -13.58 13.55 10.21
CA SER A 30 -14.80 14.05 10.83
C SER A 30 -15.76 12.91 11.17
N LEU A 31 -15.90 11.91 10.30
CA LEU A 31 -16.82 10.80 10.51
C LEU A 31 -16.30 9.83 11.59
N LEU A 32 -15.03 9.43 11.49
CA LEU A 32 -14.45 8.41 12.37
C LEU A 32 -13.89 8.99 13.68
N GLY A 33 -13.57 10.28 13.72
CA GLY A 33 -13.14 10.96 14.94
C GLY A 33 -14.21 10.95 16.03
N ASN A 34 -15.48 11.07 15.64
CA ASN A 34 -16.63 11.00 16.54
C ASN A 34 -16.82 9.60 17.16
N ASP A 35 -16.37 8.54 16.48
CA ASP A 35 -16.46 7.16 16.97
C ASP A 35 -15.30 6.80 17.92
N ILE A 36 -14.11 7.38 17.72
CA ILE A 36 -12.95 7.15 18.60
C ILE A 36 -13.21 7.69 20.02
N GLU A 37 -13.90 8.82 20.15
CA GLU A 37 -14.34 9.36 21.45
C GLU A 37 -15.31 8.43 22.19
N ARG A 38 -16.08 7.61 21.46
CA ARG A 38 -17.04 6.64 22.04
C ARG A 38 -16.43 5.27 22.36
N SER A 39 -15.38 4.86 21.65
CA SER A 39 -14.79 3.51 21.78
C SER A 39 -13.44 3.44 22.51
N GLY A 40 -12.98 4.53 23.12
CA GLY A 40 -11.80 4.53 24.01
C GLY A 40 -10.50 4.04 23.37
N SER A 41 -10.39 4.01 22.04
CA SER A 41 -9.28 3.39 21.32
C SER A 41 -8.78 4.23 20.15
N SER A 42 -7.92 5.22 20.46
CA SER A 42 -6.67 5.50 19.74
C SER A 42 -5.87 6.59 20.48
N PRO A 43 -4.74 6.26 21.13
CA PRO A 43 -3.90 7.26 21.81
C PRO A 43 -3.16 8.23 20.88
N THR A 44 -3.33 8.13 19.54
CA THR A 44 -2.37 8.67 18.57
C THR A 44 -2.92 9.69 17.57
N GLY A 45 -4.21 10.02 17.62
CA GLY A 45 -4.82 11.00 16.69
C GLY A 45 -4.75 10.59 15.21
N ARG A 46 -4.56 9.29 14.93
CA ARG A 46 -4.52 8.73 13.57
C ARG A 46 -5.91 8.38 13.07
N ILE A 47 -6.16 8.61 11.79
CA ILE A 47 -7.35 8.10 11.10
C ILE A 47 -7.13 6.63 10.76
N ASN A 48 -8.08 5.76 11.08
CA ASN A 48 -8.06 4.34 10.68
C ASN A 48 -8.42 4.15 9.19
N VAL A 49 -7.86 5.01 8.33
CA VAL A 49 -8.03 5.01 6.87
C VAL A 49 -6.66 5.04 6.20
N GLY A 50 -6.52 4.19 5.19
CA GLY A 50 -5.36 4.14 4.31
C GLY A 50 -5.58 4.95 3.02
N VAL A 51 -4.48 5.29 2.37
CA VAL A 51 -4.49 5.92 1.04
C VAL A 51 -3.71 5.06 0.06
N SER A 52 -3.96 5.24 -1.24
CA SER A 52 -3.30 4.47 -2.28
C SER A 52 -2.83 5.33 -3.45
N PHE A 53 -1.72 4.94 -4.07
CA PHE A 53 -1.15 5.60 -5.24
C PHE A 53 -0.81 4.62 -6.36
N ILE A 54 -1.26 4.92 -7.57
CA ILE A 54 -0.75 4.33 -8.81
C ILE A 54 0.49 5.13 -9.19
N THR A 55 1.60 4.43 -9.39
CA THR A 55 2.93 5.06 -9.43
C THR A 55 3.59 4.98 -10.81
N GLY A 56 2.80 4.70 -11.84
CA GLY A 56 3.23 4.59 -13.24
C GLY A 56 3.14 5.89 -14.03
N HIS A 57 2.57 6.95 -13.45
CA HIS A 57 2.44 8.24 -14.12
C HIS A 57 3.68 9.12 -13.87
N GLU A 58 4.16 9.85 -14.88
CA GLU A 58 5.40 10.66 -14.81
C GLU A 58 5.42 11.67 -13.64
N SER A 59 4.25 12.19 -13.26
CA SER A 59 4.11 13.16 -12.18
C SER A 59 4.44 12.59 -10.81
N ILE A 60 4.56 11.26 -10.67
CA ILE A 60 4.96 10.62 -9.41
C ILE A 60 6.34 11.06 -8.92
N THR A 61 7.21 11.52 -9.83
CA THR A 61 8.49 12.16 -9.49
C THR A 61 8.33 13.39 -8.58
N ARG A 62 7.14 14.00 -8.56
CA ARG A 62 6.77 15.15 -7.72
C ARG A 62 6.18 14.76 -6.37
N PHE A 63 6.02 13.46 -6.07
CA PHE A 63 5.36 12.97 -4.85
C PHE A 63 5.83 13.67 -3.57
N ARG A 64 7.14 13.89 -3.44
CA ARG A 64 7.74 14.53 -2.26
C ARG A 64 7.23 15.97 -2.05
N ASP A 65 6.98 16.70 -3.13
CA ASP A 65 6.61 18.11 -3.07
C ASP A 65 5.08 18.30 -3.05
N THR A 66 4.32 17.31 -3.53
CA THR A 66 2.86 17.42 -3.70
C THR A 66 2.06 16.53 -2.75
N ALA A 67 2.31 15.22 -2.76
CA ALA A 67 1.55 14.25 -1.97
C ALA A 67 2.04 14.15 -0.51
N LEU A 68 3.35 14.17 -0.28
CA LEU A 68 3.93 14.02 1.06
C LEU A 68 3.44 15.08 2.07
N PRO A 69 3.26 16.37 1.71
CA PRO A 69 2.63 17.35 2.60
C PRO A 69 1.21 16.97 3.03
N VAL A 70 0.41 16.40 2.13
CA VAL A 70 -0.96 15.92 2.45
C VAL A 70 -0.89 14.78 3.48
N LEU A 71 0.01 13.80 3.26
CA LEU A 71 0.19 12.68 4.18
C LEU A 71 0.69 13.13 5.56
N ARG A 72 1.60 14.11 5.60
CA ARG A 72 2.10 14.69 6.86
C ARG A 72 0.99 15.35 7.66
N ASN A 73 0.11 16.09 6.99
CA ASN A 73 -0.93 16.88 7.63
C ASN A 73 -2.11 16.01 8.10
N LEU A 74 -2.52 15.04 7.27
CA LEU A 74 -3.73 14.24 7.50
C LEU A 74 -3.46 12.86 8.10
N ARG A 75 -2.20 12.43 8.15
CA ARG A 75 -1.71 11.26 8.91
C ARG A 75 -2.55 9.99 8.72
N PRO A 76 -2.68 9.47 7.49
CA PRO A 76 -3.32 8.17 7.28
C PRO A 76 -2.54 7.06 7.99
N THR A 77 -3.20 5.95 8.31
CA THR A 77 -2.54 4.80 8.97
C THR A 77 -1.75 3.93 8.02
N ALA A 78 -2.09 3.95 6.73
CA ALA A 78 -1.46 3.13 5.70
C ALA A 78 -1.29 3.89 4.37
N LEU A 79 -0.23 3.52 3.64
CA LEU A 79 0.03 3.95 2.27
C LEU A 79 0.21 2.70 1.40
N TRP A 80 -0.62 2.53 0.38
CA TRP A 80 -0.53 1.46 -0.60
C TRP A 80 0.05 1.98 -1.92
N LEU A 81 1.14 1.37 -2.38
CA LEU A 81 1.79 1.69 -3.65
C LEU A 81 1.62 0.53 -4.64
N PHE A 82 1.21 0.83 -5.88
CA PHE A 82 1.08 -0.18 -6.93
C PHE A 82 1.33 0.39 -8.33
N ALA A 83 1.55 -0.53 -9.28
CA ALA A 83 1.85 -0.26 -10.69
C ALA A 83 2.93 0.84 -10.89
N PRO A 84 4.18 0.61 -10.43
CA PRO A 84 5.27 1.57 -10.61
C PRO A 84 5.68 1.71 -12.07
N ASP A 85 6.15 2.91 -12.41
CA ASP A 85 6.90 3.14 -13.64
C ASP A 85 8.19 2.31 -13.61
N GLU A 86 8.40 1.47 -14.63
CA GLU A 86 9.54 0.53 -14.69
C GLU A 86 10.90 1.24 -14.81
N ALA A 87 10.95 2.43 -15.41
CA ALA A 87 12.19 3.18 -15.62
C ALA A 87 12.53 4.04 -14.41
N VAL A 88 11.53 4.70 -13.81
CA VAL A 88 11.71 5.60 -12.67
C VAL A 88 11.88 4.82 -11.36
N LYS A 89 11.21 3.66 -11.21
CA LYS A 89 11.17 2.85 -9.98
C LYS A 89 10.97 3.71 -8.71
N PRO A 90 9.84 4.41 -8.57
CA PRO A 90 9.70 5.48 -7.58
C PRO A 90 9.56 5.01 -6.13
N HIS A 91 9.25 3.72 -5.89
CA HIS A 91 8.84 3.21 -4.58
C HIS A 91 9.90 3.43 -3.50
N GLY A 92 11.16 3.04 -3.69
CA GLY A 92 12.20 3.26 -2.68
C GLY A 92 12.37 4.72 -2.25
N ALA A 93 12.27 5.67 -3.18
CA ALA A 93 12.35 7.10 -2.85
C ALA A 93 11.12 7.57 -2.05
N ILE A 94 9.93 7.13 -2.44
CA ILE A 94 8.67 7.41 -1.75
C ILE A 94 8.69 6.83 -0.34
N ILE A 95 9.03 5.55 -0.20
CA ILE A 95 9.05 4.82 1.06
C ILE A 95 10.03 5.46 2.04
N ARG A 96 11.25 5.77 1.59
CA ARG A 96 12.22 6.51 2.42
C ARG A 96 11.69 7.87 2.88
N ALA A 97 10.95 8.57 2.03
CA ALA A 97 10.39 9.87 2.39
C ALA A 97 9.24 9.77 3.40
N VAL A 98 8.37 8.78 3.24
CA VAL A 98 7.20 8.54 4.07
C VAL A 98 7.60 7.95 5.44
N LYS A 99 8.61 7.08 5.51
CA LYS A 99 9.15 6.56 6.78
C LYS A 99 9.79 7.63 7.68
N ARG A 100 10.07 8.82 7.16
CA ARG A 100 10.51 9.98 7.97
C ARG A 100 9.37 10.78 8.59
N LEU A 101 8.12 10.45 8.30
CA LEU A 101 6.97 11.07 8.98
C LEU A 101 6.85 10.53 10.40
N ASP A 102 6.36 11.38 11.30
CA ASP A 102 6.04 10.97 12.67
C ASP A 102 4.56 11.25 12.97
N PRO A 103 3.76 10.20 13.19
CA PRO A 103 4.11 8.78 13.13
C PRO A 103 4.00 8.24 11.67
N ALA A 104 4.94 7.40 11.22
CA ALA A 104 4.96 6.88 9.84
C ALA A 104 3.81 5.89 9.54
N PRO A 105 3.13 5.99 8.38
CA PRO A 105 2.11 5.02 7.99
C PRO A 105 2.74 3.66 7.68
N ARG A 106 1.97 2.58 7.82
CA ARG A 106 2.36 1.25 7.32
C ARG A 106 2.34 1.26 5.80
N ILE A 107 3.38 0.70 5.20
CA ILE A 107 3.60 0.76 3.75
C ILE A 107 3.26 -0.60 3.14
N PHE A 108 2.25 -0.59 2.27
CA PHE A 108 1.78 -1.73 1.49
C PHE A 108 2.34 -1.57 0.07
N VAL A 109 2.96 -2.62 -0.45
CA VAL A 109 3.43 -2.64 -1.84
C VAL A 109 2.81 -3.83 -2.55
N GLN A 110 2.10 -3.55 -3.64
CA GLN A 110 1.53 -4.60 -4.48
C GLN A 110 2.57 -5.11 -5.47
N VAL A 111 2.75 -6.42 -5.46
CA VAL A 111 3.74 -7.14 -6.25
C VAL A 111 3.08 -8.31 -6.96
N GLY A 112 3.66 -8.75 -8.07
CA GLY A 112 3.11 -9.84 -8.90
C GLY A 112 4.08 -10.99 -9.17
N ASN A 113 5.32 -10.90 -8.69
CA ASN A 113 6.32 -11.97 -8.78
C ASN A 113 7.38 -11.80 -7.68
N VAL A 114 8.18 -12.85 -7.47
CA VAL A 114 9.22 -12.90 -6.42
C VAL A 114 10.28 -11.81 -6.59
N ALA A 115 10.64 -11.45 -7.82
CA ALA A 115 11.62 -10.38 -8.07
C ALA A 115 11.12 -9.02 -7.57
N ALA A 116 9.86 -8.67 -7.89
CA ALA A 116 9.22 -7.46 -7.41
C ALA A 116 9.00 -7.48 -5.89
N ALA A 117 8.69 -8.65 -5.30
CA ALA A 117 8.61 -8.84 -3.85
C ALA A 117 9.95 -8.51 -3.17
N ARG A 118 11.06 -9.07 -3.68
CA ARG A 118 12.41 -8.79 -3.19
C ARG A 118 12.74 -7.30 -3.28
N GLU A 119 12.48 -6.65 -4.42
CA GLU A 119 12.67 -5.20 -4.59
C GLU A 119 11.86 -4.40 -3.55
N ALA A 120 10.59 -4.74 -3.34
CA ALA A 120 9.73 -4.06 -2.38
C ALA A 120 10.21 -4.18 -0.92
N VAL A 121 10.71 -5.36 -0.51
CA VAL A 121 11.30 -5.56 0.82
C VAL A 121 12.55 -4.71 0.98
N LEU A 122 13.43 -4.68 -0.03
CA LEU A 122 14.64 -3.85 -0.03
C LEU A 122 14.33 -2.35 0.06
N ASP A 123 13.28 -1.91 -0.65
CA ASP A 123 12.79 -0.53 -0.59
C ASP A 123 12.17 -0.17 0.77
N GLY A 124 11.80 -1.17 1.57
CA GLY A 124 11.33 -1.03 2.94
C GLY A 124 9.82 -1.16 3.10
N ALA A 125 9.15 -1.96 2.27
CA ALA A 125 7.75 -2.32 2.47
C ALA A 125 7.53 -2.99 3.83
N ASP A 126 6.40 -2.69 4.47
CA ASP A 126 5.98 -3.35 5.71
C ASP A 126 4.96 -4.47 5.46
N VAL A 127 4.30 -4.43 4.29
CA VAL A 127 3.32 -5.41 3.83
C VAL A 127 3.49 -5.64 2.32
N LEU A 128 3.59 -6.89 1.90
CA LEU A 128 3.56 -7.30 0.49
C LEU A 128 2.16 -7.76 0.14
N VAL A 129 1.51 -7.05 -0.79
CA VAL A 129 0.26 -7.52 -1.40
C VAL A 129 0.60 -8.34 -2.62
N CYS A 130 0.59 -9.66 -2.44
CA CYS A 130 0.93 -10.64 -3.45
C CYS A 130 -0.29 -10.89 -4.35
N GLN A 131 -0.47 -10.03 -5.35
CA GLN A 131 -1.54 -10.17 -6.33
C GLN A 131 -1.14 -11.16 -7.43
N GLY A 132 -1.79 -12.31 -7.45
CA GLY A 132 -1.67 -13.26 -8.55
C GLY A 132 -2.39 -12.80 -9.82
N ILE A 133 -2.01 -13.37 -10.97
CA ILE A 133 -2.65 -13.12 -12.29
C ILE A 133 -4.11 -13.58 -12.35
N ASP A 134 -4.57 -14.31 -11.33
CA ASP A 134 -5.97 -14.71 -11.13
C ASP A 134 -6.87 -13.52 -10.77
N ALA A 135 -6.30 -12.33 -10.52
CA ALA A 135 -7.04 -11.10 -10.33
C ALA A 135 -7.58 -10.53 -11.65
N GLY A 136 -8.65 -9.73 -11.55
CA GLY A 136 -9.14 -8.90 -12.67
C GLY A 136 -8.38 -7.57 -12.81
N GLY A 137 -8.57 -6.88 -13.93
CA GLY A 137 -7.94 -5.57 -14.21
C GLY A 137 -6.56 -5.67 -14.87
N HIS A 138 -5.76 -4.60 -14.80
CA HIS A 138 -4.42 -4.57 -15.36
C HIS A 138 -3.46 -5.46 -14.56
N GLN A 139 -3.02 -6.56 -15.17
CA GLN A 139 -2.15 -7.54 -14.52
C GLN A 139 -0.68 -7.27 -14.77
N PHE A 140 0.17 -7.90 -13.95
CA PHE A 140 1.60 -7.95 -14.18
C PHE A 140 1.91 -8.77 -15.44
N ARG A 141 2.64 -8.17 -16.38
CA ARG A 141 3.05 -8.84 -17.62
C ARG A 141 3.84 -10.13 -17.39
N LYS A 142 4.63 -10.17 -16.30
CA LYS A 142 5.34 -11.35 -15.80
C LYS A 142 4.83 -11.69 -14.39
N GLY A 143 3.53 -11.98 -14.30
CA GLY A 143 2.89 -12.32 -13.03
C GLY A 143 2.89 -13.83 -12.74
N MET A 144 2.72 -14.17 -11.46
CA MET A 144 2.54 -15.54 -10.98
C MET A 144 1.08 -15.79 -10.55
N GLY A 145 0.61 -17.04 -10.55
CA GLY A 145 -0.69 -17.39 -9.96
C GLY A 145 -0.62 -17.40 -8.43
N VAL A 146 -1.68 -16.98 -7.74
CA VAL A 146 -1.66 -16.72 -6.28
C VAL A 146 -1.22 -17.95 -5.46
N VAL A 147 -1.65 -19.14 -5.88
CA VAL A 147 -1.36 -20.42 -5.20
C VAL A 147 0.14 -20.73 -5.17
N SER A 148 0.86 -20.46 -6.25
CA SER A 148 2.32 -20.65 -6.29
C SER A 148 3.07 -19.42 -5.79
N PHE A 149 2.50 -18.23 -5.96
CA PHE A 149 3.17 -16.98 -5.65
C PHE A 149 3.38 -16.78 -4.15
N VAL A 150 2.33 -17.02 -3.34
CA VAL A 150 2.39 -16.77 -1.89
C VAL A 150 3.46 -17.62 -1.20
N PRO A 151 3.54 -18.96 -1.40
CA PRO A 151 4.58 -19.77 -0.79
C PRO A 151 6.00 -19.33 -1.20
N GLU A 152 6.22 -19.01 -2.47
CA GLU A 152 7.53 -18.55 -2.97
C GLU A 152 7.98 -17.22 -2.34
N VAL A 153 7.04 -16.29 -2.09
CA VAL A 153 7.34 -15.05 -1.36
C VAL A 153 7.62 -15.34 0.12
N ARG A 154 6.94 -16.30 0.73
CA ARG A 154 7.24 -16.71 2.11
C ARG A 154 8.65 -17.30 2.23
N SER A 155 9.03 -18.21 1.34
CA SER A 155 10.40 -18.75 1.28
C SER A 155 11.43 -17.63 1.09
N LEU A 156 11.18 -16.68 0.17
CA LEU A 156 12.04 -15.50 0.01
C LEU A 156 12.25 -14.74 1.32
N LEU A 157 11.17 -14.48 2.08
CA LEU A 157 11.26 -13.74 3.34
C LEU A 157 12.03 -14.54 4.40
N GLU A 158 11.80 -15.85 4.50
CA GLU A 158 12.47 -16.74 5.45
C GLU A 158 13.96 -16.91 5.14
N GLU A 159 14.33 -16.97 3.86
CA GLU A 159 15.71 -17.22 3.41
C GLU A 159 16.57 -15.95 3.35
N GLU A 160 16.02 -14.82 2.87
CA GLU A 160 16.79 -13.61 2.59
C GLU A 160 16.53 -12.46 3.58
N PHE A 161 15.39 -12.48 4.30
CA PHE A 161 14.93 -11.34 5.12
C PHE A 161 14.39 -11.76 6.49
N ALA A 162 14.94 -12.83 7.07
CA ALA A 162 14.48 -13.40 8.34
C ALA A 162 14.51 -12.40 9.52
N ASP A 163 15.31 -11.35 9.44
CA ASP A 163 15.42 -10.27 10.43
C ASP A 163 14.36 -9.16 10.26
N ARG A 164 13.51 -9.25 9.22
CA ARG A 164 12.50 -8.22 8.89
C ARG A 164 11.09 -8.72 9.13
N GLU A 165 10.30 -7.88 9.79
CA GLU A 165 8.86 -8.12 9.97
C GLU A 165 8.06 -7.59 8.77
N VAL A 166 7.93 -8.42 7.72
CA VAL A 166 7.12 -8.10 6.54
C VAL A 166 5.91 -9.01 6.48
N ALA A 167 4.70 -8.44 6.49
CA ALA A 167 3.47 -9.21 6.36
C ALA A 167 3.19 -9.56 4.89
N VAL A 168 2.59 -10.71 4.64
CA VAL A 168 2.17 -11.16 3.30
C VAL A 168 0.64 -11.19 3.22
N LEU A 169 0.08 -10.56 2.18
CA LEU A 169 -1.34 -10.61 1.86
C LEU A 169 -1.54 -11.29 0.51
N ALA A 170 -2.26 -12.41 0.49
CA ALA A 170 -2.67 -13.08 -0.74
C ALA A 170 -3.79 -12.30 -1.42
N ALA A 171 -3.65 -12.04 -2.72
CA ALA A 171 -4.68 -11.37 -3.52
C ALA A 171 -4.80 -11.99 -4.92
N GLY A 172 -6.00 -11.94 -5.50
CA GLY A 172 -6.33 -12.50 -6.82
C GLY A 172 -7.14 -13.79 -6.71
N GLY A 173 -8.29 -13.84 -7.37
CA GLY A 173 -9.18 -15.01 -7.39
C GLY A 173 -9.87 -15.38 -6.05
N ILE A 174 -9.56 -14.70 -4.94
CA ILE A 174 -10.16 -14.97 -3.63
C ILE A 174 -11.48 -14.18 -3.50
N ALA A 175 -12.61 -14.87 -3.58
CA ALA A 175 -13.94 -14.24 -3.61
C ALA A 175 -14.86 -14.64 -2.45
N ASP A 176 -14.58 -15.76 -1.78
CA ASP A 176 -15.42 -16.31 -0.71
C ASP A 176 -14.57 -16.92 0.42
N GLU A 177 -15.24 -17.38 1.47
CA GLU A 177 -14.62 -17.96 2.65
C GLU A 177 -13.77 -19.20 2.35
N ARG A 178 -14.08 -19.94 1.28
CA ARG A 178 -13.32 -21.13 0.87
C ARG A 178 -12.00 -20.71 0.25
N GLY A 179 -12.01 -19.67 -0.58
CA GLY A 179 -10.80 -19.05 -1.10
C GLY A 179 -9.92 -18.47 0.01
N VAL A 180 -10.53 -17.83 1.03
CA VAL A 180 -9.80 -17.35 2.21
C VAL A 180 -9.18 -18.52 2.97
N ALA A 181 -9.94 -19.58 3.26
CA ALA A 181 -9.44 -20.75 3.96
C ALA A 181 -8.28 -21.42 3.20
N ALA A 182 -8.37 -21.52 1.88
CA ALA A 182 -7.28 -22.04 1.04
C ALA A 182 -6.04 -21.15 1.10
N ALA A 183 -6.20 -19.83 1.00
CA ALA A 183 -5.08 -18.88 1.04
C ALA A 183 -4.35 -18.88 2.41
N MET A 184 -5.07 -19.13 3.50
CA MET A 184 -4.48 -19.24 4.84
C MET A 184 -3.59 -20.49 5.03
N MET A 185 -3.68 -21.47 4.12
CA MET A 185 -2.85 -22.69 4.15
C MET A 185 -1.60 -22.58 3.28
N LEU A 186 -1.43 -21.49 2.54
CA LEU A 186 -0.25 -21.19 1.72
C LEU A 186 0.90 -20.61 2.58
#